data_AF-A0A3D4DGA3-F1
#
_entry.id   AF-A0A3D4DGA3-F1
#
_cell.length_a   1.000
_cell.length_b   1.000
_cell.length_c   1.000
_cell.angle_alpha   90.00
_cell.angle_beta   90.00
_cell.angle_gamma   90.00
#
_symmetry.space_group_name_H-M   'P 1'
#
loop_
_entity.id
_entity.type
_entity.pdbx_description
1 polymer ?
#
loop_
_entity_poly.entity_id
_entity_poly.type
_entity_poly.pdbx_seq_one_letter_code
_entity_poly.pdbx_strand_id
1 'polypeptide(L)'
;MEKLRVNDTPVRTARNFLINNIEIELEMPEKIAEFKNIEIINNGSIIDNQTTNQALTYGTGKILEELNYETANNKIRIQTENKKENIRIRYTFDDENINLINQIEIIANGDTNIIIEYISNTSKKCFHNGIIRTIANAKSKLDITIVNLLNEQSENFEAIENKLEENSNVKYTIIDIGGKTSISNYYSNIIGDNAENDLKSIYLGIDNQIKDINYIAELRGKKTNIDIDVQGALKDSAKKNFKGTIDFKKGAKKSKGNENEYCMLLSNKAKSIALPMLLCTEEDVEGNHSTASGKVDMKQLFYLMTRGLSYKEAVKLIVKANFQKIIDRINDEELKNVILKEIDKKLD
;
A
#
# COMPACT_ATOMS: atom_id res chain seq x y z
N MET A 1 -4.78 10.62 23.82
CA MET A 1 -4.68 10.73 22.35
C MET A 1 -3.57 11.70 22.02
N GLU A 2 -2.62 11.25 21.21
CA GLU A 2 -1.52 12.08 20.71
C GLU A 2 -1.84 12.52 19.27
N LYS A 3 -1.40 13.73 18.92
CA LYS A 3 -1.47 14.21 17.54
C LYS A 3 -0.20 13.81 16.83
N LEU A 4 -0.34 12.96 15.82
CA LEU A 4 0.78 12.43 15.05
C LEU A 4 0.75 13.04 13.65
N ARG A 5 1.88 13.60 13.26
CA ARG A 5 2.09 14.03 11.88
C ARG A 5 2.56 12.84 11.06
N VAL A 6 1.89 12.60 9.94
CA VAL A 6 2.12 11.42 9.10
C VAL A 6 2.45 11.78 7.66
N ASN A 7 3.21 10.89 7.00
CA ASN A 7 3.49 10.92 5.56
C ASN A 7 3.93 12.31 5.07
N ASP A 8 5.10 12.74 5.55
CA ASP A 8 5.77 13.92 5.05
C ASP A 8 6.29 13.70 3.64
N THR A 9 5.98 14.64 2.75
CA THR A 9 6.51 14.61 1.38
C THR A 9 8.00 14.95 1.34
N PRO A 10 8.76 14.41 0.38
CA PRO A 10 10.19 14.73 0.21
C PRO A 10 10.48 16.23 0.03
N VAL A 11 9.58 16.95 -0.65
CA VAL A 11 9.70 18.39 -0.93
C VAL A 11 8.44 19.11 -0.53
N ARG A 12 8.57 20.26 0.16
CA ARG A 12 7.44 21.14 0.45
C ARG A 12 7.21 22.11 -0.70
N THR A 13 5.96 22.22 -1.16
CA THR A 13 5.56 23.31 -2.07
C THR A 13 4.62 24.29 -1.37
N ALA A 14 4.56 25.54 -1.85
CA ALA A 14 4.02 26.68 -1.11
C ALA A 14 2.49 26.67 -0.87
N ARG A 15 1.69 25.79 -1.52
CA ARG A 15 0.21 25.79 -1.45
C ARG A 15 -0.40 24.38 -1.41
N ASN A 16 0.17 23.48 -0.63
CA ASN A 16 -0.19 22.05 -0.60
C ASN A 16 -1.53 21.68 0.08
N PHE A 17 -2.51 22.59 0.20
CA PHE A 17 -3.79 22.34 0.93
C PHE A 17 -3.63 21.66 2.31
N LEU A 18 -2.48 21.88 2.98
CA LEU A 18 -2.09 21.23 4.23
C LEU A 18 -1.94 19.69 4.14
N ILE A 19 -1.80 19.10 2.94
CA ILE A 19 -1.59 17.65 2.75
C ILE A 19 -0.26 17.13 3.35
N ASN A 20 0.69 18.04 3.61
CA ASN A 20 1.96 17.77 4.28
C ASN A 20 1.89 17.95 5.81
N ASN A 21 0.72 18.36 6.30
CA ASN A 21 0.43 18.67 7.69
C ASN A 21 -0.77 17.83 8.16
N ILE A 22 -0.95 16.64 7.58
CA ILE A 22 -1.97 15.71 8.03
C ILE A 22 -1.58 15.24 9.42
N GLU A 23 -2.45 15.57 10.36
CA GLU A 23 -2.39 15.13 11.74
C GLU A 23 -3.51 14.13 11.97
N ILE A 24 -3.18 13.03 12.62
CA ILE A 24 -4.14 12.05 13.10
C ILE A 24 -4.10 12.03 14.62
N GLU A 25 -5.27 11.82 15.23
CA GLU A 25 -5.36 11.57 16.66
C GLU A 25 -5.29 10.06 16.89
N LEU A 26 -4.25 9.62 17.59
CA LEU A 26 -4.03 8.21 17.85
C LEU A 26 -3.98 7.94 19.35
N GLU A 27 -4.52 6.80 19.73
CA GLU A 27 -4.37 6.22 21.06
C GLU A 27 -3.38 5.08 20.93
N MET A 28 -2.20 5.24 21.54
CA MET A 28 -1.17 4.23 21.52
C MET A 28 -1.58 3.04 22.42
N PRO A 29 -1.25 1.80 22.04
CA PRO A 29 -1.56 0.65 22.87
C PRO A 29 -0.76 0.69 24.18
N GLU A 30 -1.44 0.56 25.32
CA GLU A 30 -0.79 0.57 26.65
C GLU A 30 0.04 -0.70 26.92
N LYS A 31 -0.34 -1.82 26.31
CA LYS A 31 0.33 -3.12 26.46
C LYS A 31 0.50 -3.76 25.08
N ILE A 32 1.76 -4.09 24.78
CA ILE A 32 2.14 -4.77 23.55
C ILE A 32 2.64 -6.16 23.97
N ALA A 33 1.74 -7.13 23.94
CA ALA A 33 2.08 -8.53 24.14
C ALA A 33 2.61 -9.13 22.83
N GLU A 34 3.26 -10.29 22.91
CA GLU A 34 3.60 -11.08 21.71
C GLU A 34 2.34 -11.37 20.88
N PHE A 35 2.41 -11.12 19.58
CA PHE A 35 1.31 -11.42 18.66
C PHE A 35 1.40 -12.87 18.19
N LYS A 36 0.43 -13.70 18.58
CA LYS A 36 0.52 -15.16 18.41
C LYS A 36 -0.22 -15.68 17.18
N ASN A 37 -1.26 -14.98 16.75
CA ASN A 37 -2.15 -15.48 15.70
C ASN A 37 -1.62 -15.17 14.30
N ILE A 38 -0.51 -15.85 13.97
CA ILE A 38 0.18 -15.76 12.69
C ILE A 38 0.26 -17.13 12.02
N GLU A 39 -0.12 -17.18 10.75
CA GLU A 39 0.04 -18.34 9.88
C GLU A 39 1.08 -18.03 8.81
N ILE A 40 2.13 -18.86 8.72
CA ILE A 40 3.17 -18.73 7.69
C ILE A 40 3.20 -20.03 6.87
N ILE A 41 2.88 -19.93 5.59
CA ILE A 41 3.04 -21.00 4.61
C ILE A 41 4.27 -20.68 3.78
N ASN A 42 5.24 -21.60 3.73
CA ASN A 42 6.53 -21.41 3.06
C ASN A 42 6.96 -22.73 2.39
N ASN A 43 7.41 -22.66 1.14
CA ASN A 43 7.85 -23.80 0.33
C ASN A 43 9.37 -23.84 0.09
N GLY A 44 10.18 -23.46 1.08
CA GLY A 44 11.62 -23.72 1.09
C GLY A 44 12.54 -22.52 1.31
N SER A 45 12.00 -21.36 1.71
CA SER A 45 12.78 -20.17 2.03
C SER A 45 13.35 -20.23 3.43
N ILE A 46 14.48 -19.57 3.67
CA ILE A 46 15.04 -19.43 5.02
C ILE A 46 14.24 -18.33 5.72
N ILE A 47 13.60 -18.68 6.84
CA ILE A 47 12.86 -17.73 7.67
C ILE A 47 13.48 -17.68 9.06
N ASP A 48 13.88 -16.48 9.48
CA ASP A 48 14.39 -16.19 10.82
C ASP A 48 13.78 -14.89 11.38
N ASN A 49 14.26 -14.38 12.51
CA ASN A 49 13.76 -13.19 13.19
C ASN A 49 14.77 -12.02 13.28
N GLN A 50 15.86 -12.09 12.51
CA GLN A 50 16.98 -11.15 12.54
C GLN A 50 16.74 -9.95 11.62
N THR A 51 15.70 -9.18 11.89
CA THR A 51 15.39 -7.98 11.10
C THR A 51 16.33 -6.81 11.42
N THR A 52 16.59 -5.97 10.43
CA THR A 52 17.32 -4.71 10.60
C THR A 52 16.46 -3.61 11.23
N ASN A 53 17.09 -2.82 12.11
CA ASN A 53 16.53 -1.59 12.70
C ASN A 53 17.13 -0.32 12.07
N GLN A 54 17.58 -0.39 10.81
CA GLN A 54 18.04 0.81 10.11
C GLN A 54 16.88 1.80 9.93
N ALA A 55 17.13 3.07 10.24
CA ALA A 55 16.16 4.15 10.05
C ALA A 55 15.66 4.18 8.60
N LEU A 56 14.34 4.32 8.43
CA LEU A 56 13.72 4.43 7.12
C LEU A 56 14.10 5.76 6.47
N THR A 57 14.25 5.75 5.15
CA THR A 57 14.41 7.00 4.38
C THR A 57 13.11 7.80 4.40
N TYR A 58 11.99 7.09 4.19
CA TYR A 58 10.64 7.61 4.31
C TYR A 58 9.78 6.56 5.01
N GLY A 59 9.00 6.97 6.00
CA GLY A 59 8.07 6.11 6.72
C GLY A 59 6.75 6.82 7.01
N THR A 60 5.90 6.18 7.80
CA THR A 60 4.57 6.70 8.15
C THR A 60 4.64 7.88 9.10
N GLY A 61 5.71 8.01 9.88
CA GLY A 61 5.97 9.13 10.78
C GLY A 61 6.91 8.73 11.93
N LYS A 62 7.75 9.67 12.40
CA LYS A 62 8.83 9.38 13.36
C LYS A 62 8.39 8.66 14.64
N ILE A 63 7.28 9.09 15.25
CA ILE A 63 6.77 8.48 16.48
C ILE A 63 6.35 7.02 16.25
N LEU A 64 5.73 6.71 15.09
CA LEU A 64 5.32 5.35 14.75
C LEU A 64 6.52 4.47 14.43
N GLU A 65 7.54 5.03 13.78
CA GLU A 65 8.80 4.36 13.49
C GLU A 65 9.56 4.03 14.79
N GLU A 66 9.73 5.01 15.68
CA GLU A 66 10.36 4.84 17.00
C GLU A 66 9.62 3.77 17.82
N LEU A 67 8.29 3.86 17.90
CA LEU A 67 7.47 2.83 18.55
C LEU A 67 7.72 1.44 17.95
N ASN A 68 7.77 1.32 16.62
CA ASN A 68 8.01 0.04 15.96
C ASN A 68 9.39 -0.53 16.33
N TYR A 69 10.45 0.27 16.26
CA TYR A 69 11.81 -0.20 16.60
C TYR A 69 11.96 -0.65 18.05
N GLU A 70 11.27 0.02 18.98
CA GLU A 70 11.35 -0.27 20.41
C GLU A 70 10.47 -1.46 20.82
N THR A 71 9.31 -1.62 20.18
CA THR A 71 8.24 -2.48 20.70
C THR A 71 7.72 -3.54 19.73
N ALA A 72 8.37 -3.73 18.57
CA ALA A 72 7.99 -4.78 17.62
C ALA A 72 7.83 -6.14 18.30
N ASN A 73 6.62 -6.68 18.23
CA ASN A 73 6.19 -7.93 18.86
C ASN A 73 6.11 -9.10 17.88
N ASN A 74 6.44 -8.87 16.61
CA ASN A 74 6.64 -9.90 15.59
C ASN A 74 7.76 -9.47 14.62
N LYS A 75 8.70 -10.37 14.33
CA LYS A 75 9.82 -10.10 13.42
C LYS A 75 10.03 -11.30 12.51
N ILE A 76 10.07 -11.06 11.21
CA ILE A 76 10.25 -12.09 10.19
C ILE A 76 11.30 -11.58 9.21
N ARG A 77 12.32 -12.37 8.96
CA ARG A 77 13.26 -12.18 7.87
C ARG A 77 13.16 -13.37 6.94
N ILE A 78 12.96 -13.09 5.67
CA ILE A 78 12.78 -14.05 4.59
C ILE A 78 14.00 -13.91 3.68
N GLN A 79 14.79 -14.96 3.58
CA GLN A 79 15.85 -15.06 2.59
C GLN A 79 15.52 -16.18 1.61
N THR A 80 15.32 -15.79 0.36
CA THR A 80 14.94 -16.70 -0.73
C THR A 80 16.17 -17.21 -1.45
N GLU A 81 16.05 -18.36 -2.10
CA GLU A 81 17.07 -18.91 -2.98
C GLU A 81 16.82 -18.47 -4.44
N ASN A 82 17.74 -18.78 -5.34
CA ASN A 82 17.56 -18.53 -6.78
C ASN A 82 16.67 -19.59 -7.43
N LYS A 83 15.43 -19.73 -6.93
CA LYS A 83 14.40 -20.66 -7.43
C LYS A 83 13.02 -20.01 -7.30
N LYS A 84 11.99 -20.70 -7.78
CA LYS A 84 10.60 -20.24 -7.61
C LYS A 84 10.10 -20.56 -6.20
N GLU A 85 9.66 -19.55 -5.46
CA GLU A 85 9.18 -19.69 -4.09
C GLU A 85 7.86 -18.94 -3.88
N ASN A 86 6.97 -19.51 -3.07
CA ASN A 86 5.71 -18.88 -2.67
C ASN A 86 5.64 -18.86 -1.16
N ILE A 87 5.39 -17.68 -0.59
CA ILE A 87 5.23 -17.48 0.84
C ILE A 87 3.91 -16.78 1.08
N ARG A 88 3.16 -17.21 2.10
CA ARG A 88 1.97 -16.53 2.59
C ARG A 88 2.13 -16.28 4.07
N ILE A 89 1.92 -15.04 4.50
CA ILE A 89 1.90 -14.62 5.88
C ILE A 89 0.53 -14.04 6.15
N ARG A 90 -0.21 -14.64 7.09
CA ARG A 90 -1.52 -14.17 7.50
C ARG A 90 -1.48 -13.84 8.98
N TYR A 91 -1.78 -12.58 9.28
CA TYR A 91 -2.00 -12.09 10.63
C TYR A 91 -3.50 -11.98 10.88
N THR A 92 -3.99 -12.72 11.87
CA THR A 92 -5.41 -12.70 12.25
C THR A 92 -5.57 -12.02 13.60
N PHE A 93 -6.21 -10.86 13.62
CA PHE A 93 -6.53 -10.15 14.85
C PHE A 93 -7.79 -10.74 15.47
N ASP A 94 -7.75 -11.01 16.76
CA ASP A 94 -8.87 -11.55 17.52
C ASP A 94 -8.98 -10.85 18.88
N ASP A 95 -9.87 -11.34 19.74
CA ASP A 95 -10.13 -10.74 21.04
C ASP A 95 -8.92 -10.73 21.99
N GLU A 96 -7.90 -11.57 21.73
CA GLU A 96 -6.67 -11.72 22.51
C GLU A 96 -5.46 -11.07 21.81
N ASN A 97 -5.48 -10.95 20.47
CA ASN A 97 -4.41 -10.44 19.63
C ASN A 97 -4.84 -9.16 18.90
N ILE A 98 -4.99 -8.05 19.64
CA ILE A 98 -5.48 -6.78 19.10
C ILE A 98 -4.38 -5.81 18.65
N ASN A 99 -3.12 -6.02 19.06
CA ASN A 99 -2.00 -5.11 18.78
C ASN A 99 -0.89 -5.86 18.05
N LEU A 100 -0.63 -5.51 16.78
CA LEU A 100 0.47 -6.04 15.99
C LEU A 100 1.44 -4.91 15.65
N ILE A 101 2.70 -5.12 16.00
CA ILE A 101 3.81 -4.27 15.58
C ILE A 101 4.85 -5.19 14.97
N ASN A 102 4.81 -5.33 13.65
CA ASN A 102 5.65 -6.27 12.92
C ASN A 102 6.79 -5.59 12.16
N GLN A 103 7.85 -6.37 11.96
CA GLN A 103 8.91 -6.09 11.01
C GLN A 103 9.06 -7.28 10.07
N ILE A 104 8.97 -7.03 8.78
CA ILE A 104 9.21 -8.05 7.75
C ILE A 104 10.39 -7.59 6.90
N GLU A 105 11.45 -8.39 6.84
CA GLU A 105 12.59 -8.15 5.96
C GLU A 105 12.66 -9.23 4.88
N ILE A 106 12.73 -8.83 3.62
CA ILE A 106 12.68 -9.71 2.45
C ILE A 106 13.98 -9.53 1.67
N ILE A 107 14.74 -10.60 1.53
CA ILE A 107 15.94 -10.67 0.68
C ILE A 107 15.63 -11.60 -0.47
N ALA A 108 15.31 -11.02 -1.63
CA ALA A 108 14.89 -11.74 -2.82
C ALA A 108 16.10 -12.04 -3.73
N ASN A 109 16.35 -13.32 -4.02
CA ASN A 109 17.43 -13.78 -4.90
C ASN A 109 16.92 -14.44 -6.19
N GLY A 110 15.67 -14.92 -6.21
CA GLY A 110 15.09 -15.71 -7.30
C GLY A 110 13.74 -15.17 -7.76
N ASP A 111 12.83 -16.08 -8.12
CA ASP A 111 11.45 -15.79 -8.50
C ASP A 111 10.56 -16.03 -7.27
N THR A 112 10.10 -14.97 -6.63
CA THR A 112 9.44 -15.05 -5.33
C THR A 112 8.08 -14.37 -5.40
N ASN A 113 7.05 -15.08 -4.94
CA ASN A 113 5.73 -14.51 -4.69
C ASN A 113 5.44 -14.53 -3.19
N ILE A 114 5.06 -13.39 -2.62
CA ILE A 114 4.77 -13.23 -1.21
C ILE A 114 3.39 -12.59 -1.06
N ILE A 115 2.54 -13.20 -0.24
CA ILE A 115 1.23 -12.66 0.11
C ILE A 115 1.24 -12.35 1.60
N ILE A 116 0.91 -11.11 1.98
CA ILE A 116 0.81 -10.64 3.36
C ILE A 116 -0.63 -10.18 3.62
N GLU A 117 -1.28 -10.75 4.62
CA GLU A 117 -2.69 -10.51 4.93
C GLU A 117 -2.84 -10.03 6.38
N TYR A 118 -3.61 -8.96 6.56
CA TYR A 118 -4.04 -8.48 7.86
C TYR A 118 -5.56 -8.57 7.94
N ILE A 119 -6.07 -9.46 8.78
CA ILE A 119 -7.51 -9.80 8.85
C ILE A 119 -7.98 -9.64 10.29
N SER A 120 -9.14 -9.02 10.50
CA SER A 120 -9.76 -8.96 11.84
C SER A 120 -10.94 -9.92 11.98
N ASN A 121 -10.84 -10.83 12.94
CA ASN A 121 -11.91 -11.71 13.44
C ASN A 121 -12.45 -11.24 14.79
N THR A 122 -12.45 -9.93 15.01
CA THR A 122 -12.99 -9.28 16.21
C THR A 122 -13.67 -7.97 15.84
N SER A 123 -14.58 -7.53 16.72
CA SER A 123 -15.18 -6.19 16.67
C SER A 123 -14.41 -5.16 17.49
N LYS A 124 -13.40 -5.58 18.28
CA LYS A 124 -12.55 -4.68 19.05
C LYS A 124 -11.70 -3.83 18.10
N LYS A 125 -11.34 -2.64 18.57
CA LYS A 125 -10.33 -1.80 17.91
C LYS A 125 -8.99 -2.53 17.93
N CYS A 126 -8.42 -2.76 16.75
CA CYS A 126 -7.08 -3.29 16.59
C CYS A 126 -6.10 -2.17 16.22
N PHE A 127 -4.83 -2.40 16.54
CA PHE A 127 -3.72 -1.52 16.21
C PHE A 127 -2.70 -2.30 15.39
N HIS A 128 -2.40 -1.82 14.19
CA HIS A 128 -1.35 -2.38 13.35
C HIS A 128 -0.32 -1.32 12.99
N ASN A 129 0.96 -1.60 13.25
CA ASN A 129 2.10 -0.76 12.86
C ASN A 129 3.22 -1.63 12.27
N GLY A 130 3.23 -1.77 10.94
CA GLY A 130 4.15 -2.61 10.20
C GLY A 130 5.27 -1.84 9.52
N ILE A 131 6.46 -2.46 9.49
CA ILE A 131 7.56 -2.08 8.61
C ILE A 131 7.96 -3.26 7.74
N ILE A 132 7.90 -3.08 6.42
CA ILE A 132 8.39 -4.04 5.43
C ILE A 132 9.64 -3.48 4.76
N ARG A 133 10.74 -4.23 4.78
CA ARG A 133 11.96 -3.92 4.04
C ARG A 133 12.22 -4.97 2.99
N THR A 134 12.53 -4.53 1.78
CA THR A 134 12.78 -5.43 0.67
C THR A 134 14.13 -5.08 0.02
N ILE A 135 14.97 -6.10 -0.13
CA ILE A 135 16.16 -6.05 -0.96
C ILE A 135 15.95 -7.04 -2.11
N ALA A 136 15.71 -6.51 -3.30
CA ALA A 136 15.63 -7.29 -4.52
C ALA A 136 17.02 -7.34 -5.17
N ASN A 137 17.73 -8.47 -4.99
CA ASN A 137 19.06 -8.65 -5.54
C ASN A 137 19.04 -8.73 -7.07
N ALA A 138 20.22 -8.63 -7.68
CA ALA A 138 20.33 -8.54 -9.12
C ALA A 138 19.63 -9.72 -9.82
N LYS A 139 18.84 -9.42 -10.86
CA LYS A 139 18.04 -10.37 -11.66
C LYS A 139 16.92 -11.10 -10.90
N SER A 140 16.63 -10.73 -9.64
CA SER A 140 15.49 -11.28 -8.91
C SER A 140 14.15 -10.81 -9.49
N LYS A 141 13.12 -11.64 -9.32
CA LYS A 141 11.73 -11.33 -9.65
C LYS A 141 10.92 -11.49 -8.38
N LEU A 142 10.24 -10.43 -7.96
CA LEU A 142 9.53 -10.40 -6.70
C LEU A 142 8.11 -9.87 -6.94
N ASP A 143 7.11 -10.65 -6.55
CA ASP A 143 5.70 -10.25 -6.53
C ASP A 143 5.22 -10.22 -5.08
N ILE A 144 4.83 -9.06 -4.59
CA ILE A 144 4.35 -8.88 -3.22
C ILE A 144 2.91 -8.39 -3.26
N THR A 145 1.99 -9.18 -2.71
CA THR A 145 0.61 -8.78 -2.49
C THR A 145 0.40 -8.49 -1.01
N ILE A 146 -0.10 -7.29 -0.67
CA ILE A 146 -0.44 -6.90 0.70
C ILE A 146 -1.94 -6.61 0.75
N VAL A 147 -2.65 -7.25 1.68
CA VAL A 147 -4.10 -7.11 1.81
C VAL A 147 -4.46 -6.70 3.23
N ASN A 148 -5.00 -5.50 3.38
CA ASN A 148 -5.55 -4.99 4.65
C ASN A 148 -7.07 -5.12 4.66
N LEU A 149 -7.58 -6.02 5.51
CA LEU A 149 -9.00 -6.28 5.79
C LEU A 149 -9.35 -6.05 7.27
N LEU A 150 -8.62 -5.18 7.97
CA LEU A 150 -8.96 -4.83 9.35
C LEU A 150 -10.33 -4.15 9.44
N ASN A 151 -11.03 -4.35 10.56
CA ASN A 151 -12.35 -3.77 10.81
C ASN A 151 -12.32 -2.23 10.81
N GLU A 152 -13.51 -1.64 10.72
CA GLU A 152 -13.75 -0.21 10.55
C GLU A 152 -13.44 0.63 11.81
N GLN A 153 -13.03 0.00 12.91
CA GLN A 153 -12.61 0.67 14.14
C GLN A 153 -11.09 0.72 14.33
N SER A 154 -10.36 -0.08 13.55
CA SER A 154 -8.93 -0.33 13.72
C SER A 154 -8.05 0.74 13.07
N GLU A 155 -6.81 0.85 13.54
CA GLU A 155 -5.81 1.77 12.99
C GLU A 155 -4.73 0.95 12.27
N ASN A 156 -4.39 1.34 11.04
CA ASN A 156 -3.41 0.67 10.20
C ASN A 156 -2.29 1.64 9.79
N PHE A 157 -1.05 1.29 10.10
CA PHE A 157 0.15 2.00 9.68
C PHE A 157 1.10 0.99 9.01
N GLU A 158 1.49 1.25 7.77
CA GLU A 158 2.39 0.37 7.02
C GLU A 158 3.46 1.21 6.31
N ALA A 159 4.72 0.96 6.64
CA ALA A 159 5.87 1.58 5.99
C ALA A 159 6.66 0.54 5.20
N ILE A 160 6.86 0.77 3.91
CA ILE A 160 7.52 -0.14 3.00
C ILE A 160 8.75 0.55 2.42
N GLU A 161 9.94 0.00 2.61
CA GLU A 161 11.18 0.49 2.00
C GLU A 161 11.82 -0.60 1.13
N ASN A 162 12.04 -0.27 -0.14
CA ASN A 162 12.58 -1.19 -1.12
C ASN A 162 13.93 -0.71 -1.64
N LYS A 163 14.83 -1.66 -1.89
CA LYS A 163 16.09 -1.48 -2.60
C LYS A 163 16.13 -2.45 -3.78
N LEU A 164 16.22 -1.92 -4.99
CA LEU A 164 16.21 -2.71 -6.22
C LEU A 164 17.58 -2.66 -6.90
N GLU A 165 18.20 -3.83 -7.05
CA GLU A 165 19.49 -4.02 -7.71
C GLU A 165 19.31 -4.30 -9.22
N GLU A 166 20.44 -4.46 -9.93
CA GLU A 166 20.48 -4.51 -11.39
C GLU A 166 19.58 -5.59 -12.00
N ASN A 167 18.81 -5.23 -13.02
CA ASN A 167 17.86 -6.12 -13.72
C ASN A 167 16.84 -6.83 -12.80
N SER A 168 16.59 -6.31 -11.58
CA SER A 168 15.51 -6.82 -10.73
C SER A 168 14.13 -6.38 -11.25
N ASN A 169 13.11 -7.19 -11.06
CA ASN A 169 11.72 -6.86 -11.38
C ASN A 169 10.86 -7.04 -10.12
N VAL A 170 10.31 -5.95 -9.59
CA VAL A 170 9.55 -5.96 -8.34
C VAL A 170 8.14 -5.44 -8.58
N LYS A 171 7.16 -6.30 -8.35
CA LYS A 171 5.73 -6.01 -8.42
C LYS A 171 5.15 -5.91 -7.02
N TYR A 172 4.38 -4.86 -6.78
CA TYR A 172 3.55 -4.73 -5.60
C TYR A 172 2.08 -4.64 -5.99
N THR A 173 1.23 -5.38 -5.28
CA THR A 173 -0.22 -5.30 -5.36
C THR A 173 -0.76 -5.01 -3.96
N ILE A 174 -1.14 -3.77 -3.68
CA ILE A 174 -1.59 -3.34 -2.33
C ILE A 174 -3.11 -3.12 -2.33
N ILE A 175 -3.81 -3.92 -1.54
CA ILE A 175 -5.27 -3.87 -1.39
C ILE A 175 -5.60 -3.31 0.00
N ASP A 176 -5.98 -2.03 0.07
CA ASP A 176 -6.28 -1.35 1.33
C ASP A 176 -7.77 -0.98 1.47
N ILE A 177 -8.56 -1.94 1.96
CA ILE A 177 -10.01 -1.74 2.17
C ILE A 177 -10.43 -1.83 3.65
N GLY A 178 -9.47 -2.01 4.57
CA GLY A 178 -9.68 -2.07 6.02
C GLY A 178 -9.32 -0.79 6.79
N GLY A 179 -9.59 -0.80 8.09
CA GLY A 179 -9.16 0.23 9.06
C GLY A 179 -9.99 1.52 9.04
N LYS A 180 -10.25 2.08 10.22
CA LYS A 180 -10.79 3.43 10.40
C LYS A 180 -9.85 4.49 9.80
N THR A 181 -8.59 4.39 10.18
CA THR A 181 -7.48 5.17 9.63
C THR A 181 -6.51 4.18 9.03
N SER A 182 -6.12 4.41 7.77
CA SER A 182 -5.05 3.65 7.13
C SER A 182 -4.05 4.62 6.53
N ILE A 183 -2.81 4.52 7.00
CA ILE A 183 -1.68 5.32 6.57
C ILE A 183 -0.65 4.38 5.97
N SER A 184 -0.38 4.54 4.68
CA SER A 184 0.63 3.74 3.98
C SER A 184 1.74 4.63 3.43
N ASN A 185 2.98 4.22 3.63
CA ASN A 185 4.15 4.79 3.00
C ASN A 185 4.85 3.71 2.17
N TYR A 186 5.04 3.95 0.88
CA TYR A 186 5.82 3.09 0.01
C TYR A 186 7.00 3.89 -0.53
N TYR A 187 8.20 3.40 -0.29
CA TYR A 187 9.43 3.96 -0.84
C TYR A 187 10.19 2.91 -1.62
N SER A 188 10.59 3.25 -2.84
CA SER A 188 11.41 2.40 -3.70
C SER A 188 12.66 3.13 -4.16
N ASN A 189 13.81 2.61 -3.73
CA ASN A 189 15.12 3.08 -4.13
C ASN A 189 15.65 2.19 -5.27
N ILE A 190 15.49 2.65 -6.50
CA ILE A 190 15.77 1.90 -7.73
C ILE A 190 17.21 2.20 -8.17
N ILE A 191 18.16 1.49 -7.57
CA ILE A 191 19.59 1.78 -7.71
C ILE A 191 20.25 1.05 -8.88
N GLY A 192 19.78 -0.14 -9.22
CA GLY A 192 20.37 -0.98 -10.25
C GLY A 192 19.93 -0.58 -11.66
N ASP A 193 20.85 -0.65 -12.62
CA ASP A 193 20.52 -0.43 -14.03
C ASP A 193 19.49 -1.48 -14.51
N ASN A 194 18.58 -1.05 -15.39
CA ASN A 194 17.50 -1.88 -15.95
C ASN A 194 16.55 -2.52 -14.90
N ALA A 195 16.52 -2.01 -13.67
CA ALA A 195 15.56 -2.46 -12.68
C ALA A 195 14.14 -1.93 -12.99
N GLU A 196 13.14 -2.76 -12.73
CA GLU A 196 11.73 -2.46 -12.97
C GLU A 196 10.94 -2.54 -11.66
N ASN A 197 10.12 -1.53 -11.42
CA ASN A 197 9.19 -1.50 -10.30
C ASN A 197 7.77 -1.22 -10.81
N ASP A 198 6.83 -2.08 -10.44
CA ASP A 198 5.43 -1.99 -10.84
C ASP A 198 4.54 -2.05 -9.61
N LEU A 199 4.03 -0.89 -9.20
CA LEU A 199 3.21 -0.72 -8.00
C LEU A 199 1.75 -0.49 -8.40
N LYS A 200 0.88 -1.41 -8.01
CA LYS A 200 -0.56 -1.31 -8.23
C LYS A 200 -1.28 -1.34 -6.89
N SER A 201 -2.19 -0.41 -6.66
CA SER A 201 -2.94 -0.36 -5.41
C SER A 201 -4.41 -0.08 -5.63
N ILE A 202 -5.25 -0.72 -4.81
CA ILE A 202 -6.63 -0.28 -4.61
C ILE A 202 -6.85 0.20 -3.18
N TYR A 203 -7.73 1.20 -3.03
CA TYR A 203 -8.26 1.59 -1.72
C TYR A 203 -9.77 1.82 -1.76
N LEU A 204 -10.44 1.50 -0.66
CA LEU A 204 -11.86 1.79 -0.45
C LEU A 204 -12.06 2.43 0.92
N GLY A 205 -12.76 3.55 0.95
CA GLY A 205 -13.15 4.24 2.20
C GLY A 205 -14.66 4.47 2.25
N ILE A 206 -15.26 4.18 3.40
CA ILE A 206 -16.68 4.42 3.71
C ILE A 206 -16.82 5.21 5.02
N ASP A 207 -18.05 5.59 5.39
CA ASP A 207 -18.37 6.32 6.61
C ASP A 207 -17.49 7.58 6.82
N ASN A 208 -16.59 7.54 7.80
CA ASN A 208 -15.65 8.62 8.13
C ASN A 208 -14.20 8.14 8.04
N GLN A 209 -13.93 7.06 7.30
CA GLN A 209 -12.59 6.50 7.19
C GLN A 209 -11.61 7.48 6.53
N ILE A 210 -10.35 7.39 6.94
CA ILE A 210 -9.25 8.21 6.44
C ILE A 210 -8.22 7.28 5.77
N LYS A 211 -7.88 7.61 4.53
CA LYS A 211 -6.80 6.98 3.77
C LYS A 211 -5.71 8.00 3.49
N ASP A 212 -4.48 7.78 3.96
CA ASP A 212 -3.33 8.62 3.64
C ASP A 212 -2.24 7.77 3.00
N ILE A 213 -1.97 8.05 1.73
CA ILE A 213 -1.16 7.20 0.86
C ILE A 213 0.00 8.05 0.35
N ASN A 214 1.23 7.62 0.60
CA ASN A 214 2.45 8.31 0.16
C ASN A 214 3.38 7.33 -0.55
N TYR A 215 3.47 7.45 -1.87
CA TYR A 215 4.28 6.57 -2.72
C TYR A 215 5.41 7.36 -3.35
N ILE A 216 6.64 6.89 -3.15
CA ILE A 216 7.88 7.56 -3.54
C ILE A 216 8.75 6.56 -4.28
N ALA A 217 9.17 6.89 -5.49
CA ALA A 217 10.15 6.14 -6.26
C ALA A 217 11.34 7.06 -6.59
N GLU A 218 12.54 6.68 -6.15
CA GLU A 218 13.79 7.32 -6.54
C GLU A 218 14.52 6.46 -7.58
N LEU A 219 14.64 6.97 -8.80
CA LEU A 219 15.33 6.30 -9.90
C LEU A 219 16.77 6.80 -9.94
N ARG A 220 17.73 5.88 -9.79
CA ARG A 220 19.17 6.16 -9.76
C ARG A 220 19.94 5.40 -10.84
N GLY A 221 19.56 4.14 -11.08
CA GLY A 221 20.10 3.33 -12.17
C GLY A 221 19.61 3.79 -13.54
N LYS A 222 20.38 3.51 -14.59
CA LYS A 222 20.01 3.80 -15.99
C LYS A 222 18.91 2.86 -16.47
N LYS A 223 18.08 3.33 -17.40
CA LYS A 223 17.01 2.54 -18.03
C LYS A 223 16.10 1.85 -17.01
N THR A 224 15.92 2.48 -15.86
CA THR A 224 15.04 1.99 -14.80
C THR A 224 13.61 2.40 -15.12
N ASN A 225 12.64 1.57 -14.74
CA ASN A 225 11.23 1.84 -14.99
C ASN A 225 10.45 1.79 -13.66
N ILE A 226 9.56 2.76 -13.46
CA ILE A 226 8.52 2.73 -12.44
C ILE A 226 7.14 2.90 -13.09
N ASP A 227 6.18 2.08 -12.69
CA ASP A 227 4.77 2.25 -13.06
C ASP A 227 3.87 2.14 -11.82
N ILE A 228 3.30 3.28 -11.40
CA ILE A 228 2.40 3.41 -10.25
C ILE A 228 0.97 3.57 -10.78
N ASP A 229 0.05 2.68 -10.42
CA ASP A 229 -1.38 2.84 -10.67
C ASP A 229 -2.18 2.66 -9.38
N VAL A 230 -2.90 3.69 -8.98
CA VAL A 230 -3.66 3.75 -7.74
C VAL A 230 -5.13 4.00 -8.05
N GLN A 231 -5.97 3.04 -7.74
CA GLN A 231 -7.41 3.10 -8.01
C GLN A 231 -8.19 3.13 -6.70
N GLY A 232 -9.16 4.02 -6.55
CA GLY A 232 -9.94 4.04 -5.33
C GLY A 232 -11.36 4.51 -5.45
N ALA A 233 -12.12 4.25 -4.38
CA ALA A 233 -13.50 4.71 -4.22
C ALA A 233 -13.72 5.23 -2.80
N LEU A 234 -14.48 6.31 -2.68
CA LEU A 234 -14.84 6.92 -1.40
C LEU A 234 -16.36 7.14 -1.31
N LYS A 235 -16.98 6.59 -0.27
CA LYS A 235 -18.41 6.73 0.05
C LYS A 235 -18.58 7.57 1.31
N ASP A 236 -19.80 8.05 1.51
CA ASP A 236 -20.22 8.81 2.68
C ASP A 236 -19.37 10.07 2.89
N SER A 237 -18.66 10.17 4.01
CA SER A 237 -17.75 11.27 4.36
C SER A 237 -16.28 10.85 4.41
N ALA A 238 -15.95 9.70 3.81
CA ALA A 238 -14.59 9.18 3.77
C ALA A 238 -13.63 10.13 3.04
N LYS A 239 -12.38 10.15 3.47
CA LYS A 239 -11.36 11.08 2.98
C LYS A 239 -10.10 10.35 2.54
N LYS A 240 -9.49 10.86 1.48
CA LYS A 240 -8.20 10.37 0.98
C LYS A 240 -7.25 11.51 0.69
N ASN A 241 -6.00 11.33 1.12
CA ASN A 241 -4.85 12.13 0.71
C ASN A 241 -3.86 11.23 -0.02
N PHE A 242 -3.53 11.55 -1.27
CA PHE A 242 -2.54 10.83 -2.05
C PHE A 242 -1.36 11.74 -2.33
N LYS A 243 -0.16 11.23 -2.08
CA LYS A 243 1.10 11.88 -2.34
C LYS A 243 1.91 10.93 -3.21
N GLY A 244 2.12 11.31 -4.47
CA GLY A 244 2.88 10.53 -5.44
C GLY A 244 4.17 11.26 -5.77
N THR A 245 5.31 10.57 -5.75
CA THR A 245 6.61 11.16 -6.09
C THR A 245 7.41 10.22 -6.98
N ILE A 246 7.72 10.68 -8.19
CA ILE A 246 8.73 10.06 -9.04
C ILE A 246 9.91 11.03 -9.10
N ASP A 247 11.08 10.58 -8.63
CA ASP A 247 12.30 11.38 -8.57
C ASP A 247 13.41 10.74 -9.41
N PHE A 248 13.67 11.35 -10.57
CA PHE A 248 14.79 10.99 -11.42
C PHE A 248 16.06 11.66 -10.93
N LYS A 249 16.93 10.87 -10.30
CA LYS A 249 18.26 11.31 -9.87
C LYS A 249 19.20 11.42 -11.06
N LYS A 250 20.11 12.38 -11.00
CA LYS A 250 21.23 12.50 -11.94
C LYS A 250 21.95 11.15 -12.12
N GLY A 251 22.11 10.72 -13.36
CA GLY A 251 22.65 9.41 -13.72
C GLY A 251 21.62 8.38 -14.19
N ALA A 252 20.33 8.58 -13.88
CA ALA A 252 19.23 7.69 -14.28
C ALA A 252 18.83 7.84 -15.76
N LYS A 253 19.82 7.84 -16.65
CA LYS A 253 19.61 8.07 -18.09
C LYS A 253 18.72 7.01 -18.70
N LYS A 254 17.81 7.45 -19.56
CA LYS A 254 16.79 6.67 -20.28
C LYS A 254 15.78 5.98 -19.37
N SER A 255 15.69 6.41 -18.12
CA SER A 255 14.70 5.89 -17.19
C SER A 255 13.32 6.45 -17.48
N LYS A 256 12.30 5.67 -17.15
CA LYS A 256 10.90 6.03 -17.38
C LYS A 256 10.09 5.91 -16.09
N GLY A 257 9.14 6.81 -15.93
CA GLY A 257 8.23 6.82 -14.79
C GLY A 257 6.82 7.14 -15.24
N ASN A 258 5.87 6.32 -14.80
CA ASN A 258 4.45 6.54 -15.00
C ASN A 258 3.73 6.51 -13.65
N GLU A 259 2.89 7.51 -13.41
CA GLU A 259 2.01 7.58 -12.24
C GLU A 259 0.59 7.86 -12.71
N ASN A 260 -0.35 7.01 -12.30
CA ASN A 260 -1.77 7.23 -12.49
C ASN A 260 -2.50 7.03 -11.17
N GLU A 261 -3.31 8.01 -10.77
CA GLU A 261 -4.24 7.87 -9.66
C GLU A 261 -5.64 8.28 -10.08
N TYR A 262 -6.62 7.44 -9.77
CA TYR A 262 -8.03 7.76 -10.01
C TYR A 262 -8.91 7.40 -8.81
N CYS A 263 -9.62 8.41 -8.31
CA CYS A 263 -10.55 8.28 -7.19
C CYS A 263 -12.01 8.51 -7.61
N MET A 264 -12.85 7.48 -7.47
CA MET A 264 -14.29 7.59 -7.60
C MET A 264 -14.91 8.16 -6.31
N LEU A 265 -15.66 9.26 -6.43
CA LEU A 265 -16.45 9.85 -5.36
C LEU A 265 -17.89 9.35 -5.45
N LEU A 266 -18.27 8.47 -4.52
CA LEU A 266 -19.57 7.81 -4.46
C LEU A 266 -20.60 8.64 -3.66
N SER A 267 -20.18 9.74 -3.05
CA SER A 267 -21.02 10.61 -2.21
C SER A 267 -20.54 12.06 -2.27
N ASN A 268 -21.44 13.02 -2.06
CA ASN A 268 -21.10 14.44 -2.12
C ASN A 268 -20.19 14.93 -0.97
N LYS A 269 -20.12 14.17 0.13
CA LYS A 269 -19.29 14.51 1.30
C LYS A 269 -17.91 13.85 1.27
N ALA A 270 -17.70 12.87 0.39
CA ALA A 270 -16.42 12.21 0.22
C ALA A 270 -15.39 13.21 -0.34
N LYS A 271 -14.15 13.12 0.13
CA LYS A 271 -13.09 14.08 -0.25
C LYS A 271 -11.83 13.36 -0.69
N SER A 272 -11.35 13.69 -1.89
CA SER A 272 -10.06 13.24 -2.41
C SER A 272 -9.15 14.45 -2.59
N ILE A 273 -7.94 14.39 -2.06
CA ILE A 273 -6.85 15.33 -2.36
C ILE A 273 -5.68 14.49 -2.88
N ALA A 274 -5.07 14.95 -3.97
CA ALA A 274 -3.90 14.32 -4.56
C ALA A 274 -2.82 15.38 -4.81
N LEU A 275 -1.56 15.00 -4.56
CA LEU A 275 -0.37 15.80 -4.83
C LEU A 275 0.64 14.90 -5.56
N PRO A 276 0.60 14.85 -6.90
CA PRO A 276 1.65 14.23 -7.69
C PRO A 276 2.87 15.14 -7.78
N MET A 277 4.06 14.58 -7.73
CA MET A 277 5.33 15.29 -7.85
C MET A 277 6.26 14.54 -8.80
N LEU A 278 6.73 15.26 -9.83
CA LEU A 278 7.78 14.79 -10.72
C LEU A 278 9.02 15.61 -10.45
N LEU A 279 10.02 14.99 -9.83
CA LEU A 279 11.31 15.60 -9.55
C LEU A 279 12.31 15.07 -10.57
N CYS A 280 13.06 15.97 -11.18
CA CYS A 280 13.90 15.63 -12.33
C CYS A 280 15.23 16.37 -12.24
N THR A 281 16.30 15.61 -12.03
CA THR A 281 17.69 16.11 -12.00
C THR A 281 18.57 15.47 -13.09
N GLU A 282 17.96 14.69 -13.99
CA GLU A 282 18.56 14.07 -15.17
C GLU A 282 17.79 14.50 -16.42
N GLU A 283 18.48 14.80 -17.52
CA GLU A 283 17.84 15.38 -18.72
C GLU A 283 17.23 14.31 -19.63
N ASP A 284 17.86 13.14 -19.73
CA ASP A 284 17.47 12.04 -20.63
C ASP A 284 16.50 11.09 -19.93
N VAL A 285 15.29 11.54 -19.57
CA VAL A 285 14.25 10.72 -18.91
C VAL A 285 12.85 11.02 -19.43
N GLU A 286 11.93 10.06 -19.26
CA GLU A 286 10.51 10.22 -19.60
C GLU A 286 9.64 10.05 -18.36
N GLY A 287 8.91 11.09 -17.97
CA GLY A 287 8.01 11.06 -16.82
C GLY A 287 6.59 11.44 -17.19
N ASN A 288 5.62 10.61 -16.81
CA ASN A 288 4.19 10.90 -16.88
C ASN A 288 3.59 10.80 -15.48
N HIS A 289 2.74 11.76 -15.12
CA HIS A 289 1.89 11.63 -13.94
C HIS A 289 0.49 12.16 -14.24
N SER A 290 -0.51 11.48 -13.72
CA SER A 290 -1.92 11.84 -13.84
C SER A 290 -2.62 11.54 -12.53
N THR A 291 -3.36 12.51 -12.02
CA THR A 291 -4.23 12.30 -10.86
C THR A 291 -5.60 12.88 -11.18
N ALA A 292 -6.64 12.13 -10.91
CA ALA A 292 -8.01 12.53 -11.20
C ALA A 292 -8.96 12.03 -10.11
N SER A 293 -10.01 12.81 -9.87
CA SER A 293 -11.14 12.37 -9.06
C SER A 293 -12.45 12.80 -9.69
N GLY A 294 -13.46 11.96 -9.58
CA GLY A 294 -14.73 12.19 -10.26
C GLY A 294 -15.84 11.37 -9.67
N LYS A 295 -17.08 11.81 -9.90
CA LYS A 295 -18.26 10.98 -9.61
C LYS A 295 -18.29 9.78 -10.56
N VAL A 296 -19.05 8.76 -10.17
CA VAL A 296 -19.39 7.65 -11.06
C VAL A 296 -19.94 8.18 -12.38
N ASP A 297 -19.51 7.60 -13.51
CA ASP A 297 -19.97 8.03 -14.84
C ASP A 297 -21.50 7.85 -14.96
N MET A 298 -22.20 8.97 -15.04
CA MET A 298 -23.67 9.00 -15.11
C MET A 298 -24.22 8.28 -16.34
N LYS A 299 -23.48 8.23 -17.46
CA LYS A 299 -23.91 7.50 -18.66
C LYS A 299 -23.82 5.99 -18.44
N GLN A 300 -22.73 5.51 -17.85
CA GLN A 300 -22.57 4.10 -17.47
C GLN A 300 -23.63 3.69 -16.46
N LEU A 301 -23.83 4.52 -15.42
CA LEU A 301 -24.82 4.29 -14.40
C LEU A 301 -26.25 4.23 -14.98
N PHE A 302 -26.64 5.21 -15.80
CA PHE A 302 -27.93 5.24 -16.46
C PHE A 302 -28.13 3.98 -17.32
N TYR A 303 -27.14 3.62 -18.13
CA TYR A 303 -27.19 2.42 -18.97
C TYR A 303 -27.42 1.15 -18.14
N LEU A 304 -26.65 0.94 -17.08
CA LEU A 304 -26.80 -0.22 -16.18
C LEU A 304 -28.19 -0.26 -15.53
N MET A 305 -28.70 0.90 -15.08
CA MET A 305 -30.03 0.99 -14.49
C MET A 305 -31.15 0.68 -15.48
N THR A 306 -31.00 1.06 -16.76
CA THR A 306 -31.97 0.67 -17.80
C THR A 306 -32.00 -0.85 -18.06
N ARG A 307 -30.98 -1.58 -17.63
CA ARG A 307 -30.91 -3.05 -17.67
C ARG A 307 -31.46 -3.73 -16.42
N GLY A 308 -32.13 -2.96 -15.55
CA GLY A 308 -32.84 -3.49 -14.38
C GLY A 308 -32.03 -3.50 -13.09
N LEU A 309 -30.78 -3.01 -13.11
CA LEU A 309 -29.99 -2.85 -11.89
C LEU A 309 -30.49 -1.63 -11.09
N SER A 310 -30.58 -1.77 -9.78
CA SER A 310 -30.74 -0.60 -8.90
C SER A 310 -29.51 0.30 -8.99
N TYR A 311 -29.65 1.57 -8.59
CA TYR A 311 -28.52 2.51 -8.48
C TYR A 311 -27.35 1.89 -7.70
N LYS A 312 -27.67 1.24 -6.58
CA LYS A 312 -26.71 0.63 -5.68
C LYS A 312 -25.94 -0.51 -6.35
N GLU A 313 -26.64 -1.43 -7.02
CA GLU A 313 -26.00 -2.53 -7.76
C GLU A 313 -25.16 -2.03 -8.93
N ALA A 314 -25.62 -1.00 -9.64
CA ALA A 314 -24.88 -0.40 -10.74
C ALA A 314 -23.58 0.27 -10.27
N VAL A 315 -23.62 1.02 -9.16
CA VAL A 315 -22.42 1.60 -8.54
C VAL A 315 -21.43 0.51 -8.11
N LYS A 316 -21.91 -0.54 -7.43
CA LYS A 316 -21.07 -1.69 -7.04
C LYS A 316 -20.37 -2.31 -8.22
N LEU A 317 -21.10 -2.54 -9.31
CA LEU A 317 -20.55 -3.15 -10.52
C LEU A 317 -19.46 -2.27 -11.14
N ILE A 318 -19.67 -0.96 -11.23
CA ILE A 318 -18.67 -0.03 -11.78
C ILE A 318 -17.40 -0.01 -10.91
N VAL A 319 -17.54 0.08 -9.59
CA VAL A 319 -16.39 0.08 -8.68
C VAL A 319 -15.60 -1.22 -8.79
N LYS A 320 -16.29 -2.37 -8.76
CA LYS A 320 -15.65 -3.69 -8.90
C LYS A 320 -14.96 -3.84 -10.25
N ALA A 321 -15.60 -3.45 -11.35
CA ALA A 321 -15.00 -3.51 -12.67
C ALA A 321 -13.71 -2.67 -12.77
N ASN A 322 -13.64 -1.53 -12.08
CA ASN A 322 -12.42 -0.73 -12.04
C ASN A 322 -11.31 -1.41 -11.21
N PHE A 323 -11.65 -1.96 -10.05
CA PHE A 323 -10.69 -2.65 -9.18
C PHE A 323 -10.22 -3.99 -9.74
N GLN A 324 -11.04 -4.65 -10.57
CA GLN A 324 -10.76 -5.98 -11.12
C GLN A 324 -9.41 -6.03 -11.84
N LYS A 325 -9.04 -4.97 -12.58
CA LYS A 325 -7.75 -4.90 -13.29
C LYS A 325 -6.54 -5.09 -12.38
N ILE A 326 -6.63 -4.62 -11.14
CA ILE A 326 -5.56 -4.76 -10.14
C ILE A 326 -5.72 -6.07 -9.37
N ILE A 327 -6.95 -6.45 -9.01
CA ILE A 327 -7.25 -7.72 -8.32
C ILE A 327 -6.82 -8.93 -9.15
N ASP A 328 -6.93 -8.87 -10.48
CA ASP A 328 -6.53 -9.95 -11.40
C ASP A 328 -5.02 -10.25 -11.37
N ARG A 329 -4.19 -9.34 -10.83
CA ARG A 329 -2.75 -9.57 -10.63
C ARG A 329 -2.46 -10.57 -9.53
N ILE A 330 -3.36 -10.73 -8.58
CA ILE A 330 -3.23 -11.71 -7.49
C ILE A 330 -3.42 -13.10 -8.11
N ASN A 331 -2.56 -14.07 -7.81
CA ASN A 331 -2.73 -15.43 -8.36
C ASN A 331 -3.65 -16.33 -7.52
N ASP A 332 -3.89 -15.95 -6.27
CA ASP A 332 -4.72 -16.70 -5.32
C ASP A 332 -6.21 -16.37 -5.52
N GLU A 333 -6.96 -17.29 -6.12
CA GLU A 333 -8.39 -17.13 -6.42
C GLU A 333 -9.26 -17.07 -5.15
N GLU A 334 -8.88 -17.74 -4.06
CA GLU A 334 -9.61 -17.68 -2.80
C GLU A 334 -9.52 -16.26 -2.22
N LEU A 335 -8.32 -15.69 -2.20
CA LEU A 335 -8.06 -14.33 -1.76
C LEU A 335 -8.80 -13.29 -2.61
N LYS A 336 -8.82 -13.45 -3.94
CA LYS A 336 -9.63 -12.58 -4.82
C LYS A 336 -11.09 -12.57 -4.40
N ASN A 337 -11.66 -13.75 -4.16
CA ASN A 337 -13.05 -13.89 -3.77
C ASN A 337 -13.33 -13.24 -2.41
N VAL A 338 -12.41 -13.38 -1.45
CA VAL A 338 -12.49 -12.69 -0.14
C VAL A 338 -12.48 -11.18 -0.32
N ILE A 339 -11.54 -10.64 -1.11
CA ILE A 339 -11.44 -9.20 -1.39
C ILE A 339 -12.73 -8.67 -2.04
N LEU A 340 -13.22 -9.35 -3.08
CA LEU A 340 -14.43 -8.94 -3.79
C LEU A 340 -15.67 -8.96 -2.89
N LYS A 341 -15.77 -9.95 -1.99
CA LYS A 341 -16.86 -10.04 -1.02
C LYS A 341 -16.81 -8.90 0.01
N GLU A 342 -15.63 -8.54 0.50
CA GLU A 342 -15.49 -7.40 1.41
C GLU A 342 -15.78 -6.06 0.73
N ILE A 343 -15.40 -5.90 -0.55
CA ILE A 343 -15.81 -4.74 -1.37
C ILE A 343 -17.34 -4.69 -1.48
N ASP A 344 -18.00 -5.80 -1.80
CA ASP A 344 -19.46 -5.85 -1.90
C ASP A 344 -20.14 -5.44 -0.60
N LYS A 345 -19.67 -5.97 0.54
CA LYS A 345 -20.18 -5.66 1.88
C LYS A 345 -20.01 -4.19 2.25
N LYS A 346 -18.88 -3.56 1.92
CA LYS A 346 -18.64 -2.13 2.21
C LYS A 346 -19.45 -1.19 1.33
N LEU A 347 -19.74 -1.61 0.10
CA LEU A 347 -20.58 -0.84 -0.81
C LEU A 347 -22.07 -1.09 -0.57
N ASP A 348 -22.45 -2.01 0.32
CA ASP A 348 -23.82 -2.09 0.81
C ASP A 348 -24.24 -0.84 1.57
#